data_AF-A6VNQ9-F1
#
_entry.id   AF-A6VNQ9-F1
#
_cell.length_a   1.000
_cell.length_b   1.000
_cell.length_c   1.000
_cell.angle_alpha   90.00
_cell.angle_beta   90.00
_cell.angle_gamma   90.00
#
_symmetry.space_group_name_H-M   'P 1'
#
loop_
_entity.id
_entity.type
_entity.pdbx_description
1 polymer ?
#
loop_
_entity_poly.entity_id
_entity_poly.type
_entity_poly.pdbx_seq_one_letter_code
_entity_poly.pdbx_strand_id
1 'polypeptide(L)'
;MTLREKLLKNTPKLTAIEINGEKYFVREFTVGEMNHALYGQQQELIKLAQKQGIELNFNDEEELTKQLSQVYDPYRLARSLATRLCDENGNNIFDVENQDDLNALSKLDKATFEQFSKALADIAPKNSTTGADSN
;
A
#
# COMPACT_ATOMS: atom_id res chain seq x y z
N MET A 1 -4.75 -24.42 -23.67
CA MET A 1 -4.77 -23.40 -22.61
C MET A 1 -6.20 -22.90 -22.42
N THR A 2 -6.76 -23.01 -21.22
CA THR A 2 -8.16 -22.68 -20.90
C THR A 2 -8.38 -21.16 -20.69
N LEU A 3 -9.64 -20.69 -20.71
CA LEU A 3 -9.97 -19.30 -20.35
C LEU A 3 -9.49 -18.95 -18.94
N ARG A 4 -9.63 -19.89 -17.99
CA ARG A 4 -9.10 -19.78 -16.63
C ARG A 4 -7.60 -19.52 -16.63
N GLU A 5 -6.83 -20.32 -17.36
CA GLU A 5 -5.38 -20.12 -17.46
C GLU A 5 -5.02 -18.79 -18.11
N LYS A 6 -5.81 -18.29 -19.07
CA LYS A 6 -5.57 -16.98 -19.69
C LYS A 6 -5.79 -15.84 -18.71
N LEU A 7 -6.85 -15.92 -17.90
CA LEU A 7 -7.13 -14.94 -16.86
C LEU A 7 -6.03 -14.93 -15.79
N LEU A 8 -5.62 -16.10 -15.29
CA LEU A 8 -4.64 -16.23 -14.21
C LEU A 8 -3.20 -15.89 -14.61
N LYS A 9 -2.91 -15.72 -15.91
CA LYS A 9 -1.62 -15.22 -16.39
C LYS A 9 -1.48 -13.70 -16.33
N ASN A 10 -2.55 -12.96 -16.06
CA ASN A 10 -2.47 -11.51 -15.90
C ASN A 10 -1.85 -11.21 -14.53
N THR A 11 -0.58 -10.81 -14.53
CA THR A 11 0.14 -10.31 -13.36
C THR A 11 0.06 -8.78 -13.32
N PRO A 12 0.27 -8.16 -12.14
CA PRO A 12 0.35 -6.71 -12.04
C PRO A 12 1.41 -6.15 -12.99
N LYS A 13 1.17 -4.95 -13.54
CA LYS A 13 2.15 -4.28 -14.39
C LYS A 13 3.36 -3.87 -13.57
N LEU A 14 4.56 -4.21 -14.06
CA LEU A 14 5.83 -3.75 -13.50
C LEU A 14 6.30 -2.47 -14.20
N THR A 15 6.89 -1.58 -13.43
CA THR A 15 7.53 -0.35 -13.89
C THR A 15 8.94 -0.30 -13.32
N ALA A 16 9.94 -0.18 -14.20
CA ALA A 16 11.31 0.06 -13.77
C ALA A 16 11.50 1.54 -13.47
N ILE A 17 12.20 1.83 -12.38
CA ILE A 17 12.57 3.18 -11.96
C ILE A 17 14.05 3.22 -11.60
N GLU A 18 14.68 4.37 -11.80
CA GLU A 18 16.08 4.59 -11.45
C GLU A 18 16.16 5.58 -10.30
N ILE A 19 16.78 5.18 -9.20
CA ILE A 19 16.95 5.97 -7.99
C ILE A 19 18.41 5.86 -7.58
N ASN A 20 19.09 6.99 -7.42
CA ASN A 20 20.51 7.06 -7.06
C ASN A 20 21.44 6.22 -7.98
N GLY A 21 21.11 6.09 -9.26
CA GLY A 21 21.87 5.31 -10.25
C GLY A 21 21.63 3.79 -10.19
N GLU A 22 20.75 3.34 -9.29
CA GLU A 22 20.34 1.94 -9.18
C GLU A 22 18.95 1.71 -9.76
N LYS A 23 18.75 0.56 -10.40
CA LYS A 23 17.49 0.18 -11.03
C LYS A 23 16.62 -0.62 -10.08
N TYR A 24 15.44 -0.12 -9.80
CA TYR A 24 14.41 -0.78 -9.00
C TYR A 24 13.17 -1.09 -9.84
N PHE A 25 12.34 -2.02 -9.35
CA PHE A 25 11.04 -2.32 -9.95
C PHE A 25 9.94 -2.07 -8.94
N VAL A 26 8.88 -1.43 -9.41
CA VAL A 26 7.64 -1.26 -8.66
C VAL A 26 6.49 -1.80 -9.49
N ARG A 27 5.48 -2.36 -8.83
CA ARG A 27 4.32 -2.94 -9.51
C ARG A 27 3.01 -2.30 -9.11
N GLU A 28 1.96 -2.55 -9.90
CA GLU A 28 0.58 -2.26 -9.52
C GLU A 28 0.09 -3.20 -8.41
N PHE A 29 -1.04 -2.86 -7.76
CA PHE A 29 -1.67 -3.73 -6.78
C PHE A 29 -2.23 -4.99 -7.44
N THR A 30 -2.13 -6.12 -6.73
CA THR A 30 -2.98 -7.28 -6.98
C THR A 30 -4.42 -6.98 -6.52
N VAL A 31 -5.38 -7.83 -6.92
CA VAL A 31 -6.77 -7.72 -6.45
C VAL A 31 -6.86 -7.81 -4.91
N GLY A 32 -6.05 -8.69 -4.29
CA GLY A 32 -6.03 -8.85 -2.83
C GLY A 32 -5.50 -7.61 -2.11
N GLU A 33 -4.43 -7.01 -2.62
CA GLU A 33 -3.86 -5.78 -2.04
C GLU A 33 -4.74 -4.57 -2.27
N MET A 34 -5.43 -4.48 -3.42
CA MET A 34 -6.43 -3.44 -3.66
C MET A 34 -7.57 -3.56 -2.64
N ASN A 35 -8.05 -4.79 -2.38
CA ASN A 35 -9.07 -5.03 -1.36
C ASN A 35 -8.58 -4.62 0.04
N HIS A 36 -7.32 -4.94 0.38
CA HIS A 36 -6.73 -4.53 1.65
C HIS A 36 -6.57 -3.01 1.77
N ALA A 37 -6.14 -2.33 0.70
CA ALA A 37 -6.01 -0.87 0.69
C ALA A 37 -7.37 -0.16 0.85
N LEU A 38 -8.45 -0.74 0.29
CA LEU A 38 -9.80 -0.19 0.40
C LEU A 38 -10.48 -0.49 1.74
N TYR A 39 -10.31 -1.70 2.28
CA TYR A 39 -11.13 -2.19 3.40
C TYR A 39 -10.33 -2.73 4.60
N GLY A 40 -9.03 -2.99 4.43
CA GLY A 40 -8.16 -3.57 5.46
C GLY A 40 -7.58 -2.56 6.44
N GLN A 41 -7.48 -1.29 6.04
CA GLN A 41 -6.86 -0.23 6.86
C GLN A 41 -7.55 -0.07 8.24
N GLN A 42 -8.88 -0.13 8.30
CA GLN A 42 -9.59 0.01 9.58
C GLN A 42 -9.24 -1.12 10.54
N GLN A 43 -9.10 -2.36 10.05
CA GLN A 43 -8.70 -3.51 10.87
C GLN A 43 -7.26 -3.38 11.37
N GLU A 44 -6.35 -2.84 10.56
CA GLU A 44 -4.98 -2.56 11.00
C GLU A 44 -4.95 -1.51 12.11
N LEU A 45 -5.72 -0.42 11.96
CA LEU A 45 -5.84 0.61 12.99
C LEU A 45 -6.44 0.05 14.28
N ILE A 46 -7.43 -0.85 14.20
CA ILE A 46 -7.99 -1.54 15.37
C ILE A 46 -6.90 -2.34 16.09
N LYS A 47 -6.12 -3.14 15.36
CA LYS A 47 -5.01 -3.93 15.93
C LYS A 47 -3.96 -3.03 16.59
N LEU A 48 -3.64 -1.89 15.97
CA LEU A 48 -2.68 -0.92 16.50
C LEU A 48 -3.22 -0.23 17.76
N ALA A 49 -4.47 0.19 17.77
CA ALA A 49 -5.14 0.79 18.91
C ALA A 49 -5.09 -0.14 20.14
N GLN A 50 -5.47 -1.41 19.93
CA GLN A 50 -5.42 -2.43 20.98
C GLN A 50 -3.99 -2.64 21.52
N LYS A 51 -2.98 -2.68 20.65
CA LYS A 51 -1.56 -2.76 21.06
C LYS A 51 -1.10 -1.53 21.84
N GLN A 52 -1.68 -0.36 21.55
CA GLN A 52 -1.39 0.91 22.24
C GLN A 52 -2.20 1.08 23.53
N GLY A 53 -3.07 0.11 23.88
CA GLY A 53 -3.93 0.18 25.07
C GLY A 53 -5.13 1.12 24.92
N ILE A 54 -5.51 1.47 23.69
CA ILE A 54 -6.68 2.30 23.39
C ILE A 54 -7.92 1.40 23.40
N GLU A 55 -8.87 1.70 24.29
CA GLU A 55 -10.16 1.02 24.35
C GLU A 55 -11.10 1.55 23.25
N LEU A 56 -11.54 0.66 22.38
CA LEU A 56 -12.36 1.01 21.22
C LEU A 56 -13.84 0.76 21.49
N ASN A 57 -14.68 1.74 21.16
CA ASN A 57 -16.13 1.61 21.28
C ASN A 57 -16.74 1.06 19.98
N PHE A 58 -16.90 -0.26 19.89
CA PHE A 58 -17.51 -0.90 18.71
C PHE A 58 -19.03 -0.71 18.60
N ASN A 59 -19.68 -0.15 19.63
CA ASN A 59 -21.13 0.07 19.63
C ASN A 59 -21.53 1.45 19.10
N ASP A 60 -20.55 2.32 18.84
CA ASP A 60 -20.74 3.67 18.32
C ASP A 60 -19.76 3.91 17.17
N GLU A 61 -20.27 3.92 15.93
CA GLU A 61 -19.45 4.05 14.73
C GLU A 61 -18.76 5.42 14.62
N GLU A 62 -19.40 6.48 15.11
CA GLU A 62 -18.84 7.84 15.06
C GLU A 62 -17.67 7.96 16.04
N GLU A 63 -17.86 7.47 17.28
CA GLU A 63 -16.80 7.46 18.27
C GLU A 63 -15.67 6.49 17.88
N LEU A 64 -15.97 5.31 17.33
CA LEU A 64 -14.97 4.39 16.80
C LEU A 64 -14.11 5.05 15.71
N THR A 65 -14.75 5.73 14.76
CA THR A 65 -14.04 6.42 13.67
C THR A 65 -13.11 7.51 14.21
N LYS A 66 -13.59 8.29 15.18
CA LYS A 66 -12.80 9.32 15.86
C LYS A 66 -11.64 8.72 16.63
N GLN A 67 -11.84 7.62 17.35
CA GLN A 67 -10.78 6.92 18.08
C GLN A 67 -9.70 6.39 17.11
N LEU A 68 -10.11 5.73 16.03
CA LEU A 68 -9.18 5.20 15.02
C LEU A 68 -8.41 6.30 14.28
N SER A 69 -9.00 7.49 14.12
CA SER A 69 -8.30 8.64 13.50
C SER A 69 -7.09 9.14 14.30
N GLN A 70 -7.07 8.86 15.61
CA GLN A 70 -5.99 9.24 16.53
C GLN A 70 -4.91 8.16 16.64
N VAL A 71 -5.16 6.96 16.11
CA VAL A 71 -4.21 5.85 16.17
C VAL A 71 -3.03 6.12 15.26
N TYR A 72 -1.85 6.18 15.85
CA TYR A 72 -0.62 6.33 15.09
C TYR A 72 -0.16 4.98 14.52
N ASP A 73 -0.02 4.91 13.19
CA ASP A 73 0.67 3.82 12.52
C ASP A 73 2.12 4.23 12.17
N PRO A 74 3.13 3.73 12.91
CA PRO A 74 4.53 4.06 12.66
C PRO A 74 5.06 3.54 11.33
N TYR A 75 4.39 2.57 10.70
CA TYR A 75 4.87 1.89 9.51
C TYR A 75 3.99 2.10 8.27
N ARG A 76 3.02 3.03 8.31
CA ARG A 76 2.11 3.27 7.19
C ARG A 76 2.83 3.49 5.86
N LEU A 77 3.87 4.34 5.87
CA LEU A 77 4.66 4.65 4.68
C LEU A 77 5.55 3.47 4.25
N ALA A 78 6.16 2.78 5.22
CA ALA A 78 6.96 1.59 4.96
C ALA A 78 6.14 0.46 4.34
N ARG A 79 4.92 0.20 4.85
CA ARG A 79 3.97 -0.76 4.26
C ARG A 79 3.62 -0.41 2.82
N SER A 80 3.37 0.87 2.54
CA SER A 80 3.08 1.35 1.18
C SER A 80 4.21 1.01 0.20
N LEU A 81 5.47 1.18 0.62
CA LEU A 81 6.62 0.78 -0.19
C LEU A 81 6.75 -0.74 -0.31
N ALA A 82 6.71 -1.47 0.81
CA ALA A 82 6.85 -2.93 0.83
C ALA A 82 5.81 -3.65 -0.03
N THR A 83 4.61 -3.06 -0.17
CA THR A 83 3.54 -3.64 -1.01
C THR A 83 3.84 -3.54 -2.50
N ARG A 84 4.64 -2.54 -2.92
CA ARG A 84 4.81 -2.17 -4.33
C ARG A 84 6.21 -2.46 -4.86
N LEU A 85 7.22 -2.42 -4.01
CA LEU A 85 8.61 -2.63 -4.38
C LEU A 85 8.87 -4.13 -4.58
N CYS A 86 9.34 -4.50 -5.76
CA CYS A 86 9.45 -5.89 -6.18
C CYS A 86 10.72 -6.16 -6.97
N ASP A 87 10.99 -7.45 -7.20
CA ASP A 87 12.00 -7.92 -8.14
C ASP A 87 11.51 -7.78 -9.60
N GLU A 88 12.36 -8.19 -10.54
CA GLU A 88 12.06 -8.20 -11.97
C GLU A 88 10.93 -9.14 -12.38
N ASN A 89 10.54 -10.07 -11.49
CA ASN A 89 9.46 -11.04 -11.70
C ASN A 89 8.15 -10.60 -11.04
N GLY A 90 8.16 -9.51 -10.27
CA GLY A 90 6.99 -8.97 -9.58
C GLY A 90 6.80 -9.51 -8.17
N ASN A 91 7.76 -10.23 -7.61
CA ASN A 91 7.72 -10.69 -6.22
C ASN A 91 8.20 -9.56 -5.30
N ASN A 92 7.46 -9.30 -4.21
CA ASN A 92 7.86 -8.27 -3.26
C ASN A 92 9.18 -8.64 -2.61
N ILE A 93 10.10 -7.66 -2.53
CA ILE A 93 11.42 -7.86 -1.91
C ILE A 93 11.41 -7.57 -0.39
N PHE A 94 10.31 -7.01 0.11
CA PHE A 94 10.05 -6.79 1.53
C PHE A 94 8.69 -7.37 1.90
N ASP A 95 8.58 -7.91 3.11
CA ASP A 95 7.33 -8.40 3.66
C ASP A 95 6.61 -7.28 4.44
N VAL A 96 5.34 -7.08 4.10
CA VAL A 96 4.46 -6.03 4.69
C VAL A 96 4.06 -6.33 6.13
N GLU A 97 4.17 -7.59 6.57
CA GLU A 97 3.87 -8.03 7.93
C GLU A 97 5.14 -8.22 8.78
N ASN A 98 6.32 -8.27 8.14
CA ASN A 98 7.59 -8.42 8.83
C ASN A 98 8.06 -7.10 9.44
N GLN A 99 8.21 -7.09 10.77
CA GLN A 99 8.56 -5.86 11.48
C GLN A 99 10.01 -5.39 11.22
N ASP A 100 10.94 -6.31 10.94
CA ASP A 100 12.33 -5.95 10.63
C ASP A 100 12.44 -5.26 9.27
N ASP A 101 11.70 -5.74 8.27
CA ASP A 101 11.60 -5.10 6.96
C ASP A 101 10.97 -3.71 7.06
N LEU A 102 9.87 -3.58 7.80
CA LEU A 102 9.23 -2.28 8.05
C LEU A 102 10.15 -1.32 8.80
N ASN A 103 10.95 -1.82 9.74
CA ASN A 103 11.97 -1.04 10.45
C ASN A 103 13.15 -0.64 9.56
N ALA A 104 13.51 -1.45 8.57
CA ALA A 104 14.56 -1.12 7.62
C ALA A 104 14.07 -0.02 6.65
N LEU A 105 12.85 -0.18 6.12
CA LEU A 105 12.23 0.78 5.21
C LEU A 105 11.94 2.13 5.88
N SER A 106 11.58 2.16 7.17
CA SER A 106 11.32 3.41 7.90
C SER A 106 12.59 4.24 8.15
N LYS A 107 13.78 3.65 7.96
CA LYS A 107 15.08 4.33 8.10
C LYS A 107 15.63 4.89 6.78
N LEU A 108 14.93 4.68 5.66
CA LEU A 108 15.31 5.30 4.39
C LEU A 108 15.36 6.82 4.54
N ASP A 109 16.32 7.44 3.85
CA ASP A 109 16.38 8.90 3.83
C ASP A 109 15.17 9.49 3.10
N LYS A 110 14.85 10.73 3.44
CA LYS A 110 13.69 11.45 2.90
C LYS A 110 13.71 11.53 1.37
N ALA A 111 14.86 11.78 0.75
CA ALA A 111 14.95 11.98 -0.68
C ALA A 111 14.69 10.67 -1.45
N THR A 112 15.23 9.56 -0.95
CA THR A 112 14.95 8.22 -1.50
C THR A 112 13.46 7.89 -1.37
N PHE A 113 12.86 8.12 -0.20
CA PHE A 113 11.43 7.88 0.02
C PHE A 113 10.53 8.72 -0.92
N GLU A 114 10.86 10.00 -1.11
CA GLU A 114 10.10 10.90 -2.00
C GLU A 114 10.18 10.47 -3.46
N GLN A 115 11.34 10.00 -3.92
CA GLN A 115 11.50 9.48 -5.29
C GLN A 115 10.63 8.24 -5.53
N PHE A 116 10.64 7.29 -4.59
CA PHE A 116 9.75 6.13 -4.66
C PHE A 116 8.28 6.54 -4.60
N SER A 117 7.91 7.45 -3.71
CA SER A 117 6.53 7.90 -3.56
C SER A 117 6.01 8.57 -4.83
N LYS A 118 6.84 9.40 -5.46
CA LYS A 118 6.52 10.04 -6.74
C LYS A 118 6.33 8.99 -7.85
N ALA A 119 7.26 8.05 -7.96
CA ALA A 119 7.14 6.95 -8.92
C ALA A 119 5.83 6.16 -8.72
N LEU A 120 5.47 5.85 -7.48
CA LEU A 120 4.22 5.15 -7.17
C LEU A 120 2.97 5.98 -7.50
N ALA A 121 3.00 7.29 -7.27
CA ALA A 121 1.91 8.20 -7.63
C ALA A 121 1.71 8.30 -9.15
N ASP A 122 2.79 8.26 -9.93
CA ASP A 122 2.74 8.27 -11.40
C ASP A 122 2.15 6.97 -11.99
N ILE A 123 2.25 5.86 -11.23
CA ILE A 123 1.71 4.54 -11.61
C ILE A 123 0.29 4.33 -11.11
N ALA A 124 -0.14 5.04 -10.06
CA ALA A 124 -1.51 4.97 -9.59
C ALA A 124 -2.46 5.43 -10.71
N PRO A 125 -3.59 4.74 -10.93
CA PRO A 125 -4.58 5.18 -11.89
C PRO A 125 -5.00 6.61 -11.52
N LYS A 126 -4.74 7.58 -12.41
CA LYS A 126 -5.28 8.92 -12.27
C LYS A 126 -6.79 8.77 -12.25
N ASN A 127 -7.42 9.04 -11.11
CA ASN A 127 -8.86 9.26 -11.07
C ASN A 127 -9.14 10.52 -11.89
N SER A 128 -9.30 10.34 -13.21
CA SER A 128 -10.00 11.32 -14.03
C SER A 128 -11.44 11.28 -13.55
N THR A 129 -11.78 12.18 -12.64
CA THR A 129 -13.16 12.52 -12.29
C THR A 129 -13.98 12.57 -13.58
N THR A 130 -15.00 11.72 -13.64
CA THR A 130 -16.13 11.79 -14.55
C THR A 130 -16.70 13.21 -14.52
N GLY A 131 -16.31 14.01 -15.51
CA GLY A 131 -17.06 15.19 -15.89
C GLY A 131 -18.37 14.70 -16.49
N ALA A 132 -19.45 14.91 -15.74
CA ALA A 132 -20.80 14.75 -16.24
C ALA A 132 -21.02 15.75 -17.38
N ASP A 133 -20.92 15.30 -18.63
CA ASP A 133 -21.56 16.00 -19.74
C ASP A 133 -23.07 15.78 -19.59
N SER A 134 -23.72 16.75 -18.96
CA SER A 134 -25.17 16.91 -19.02
C SER A 134 -25.53 17.35 -20.43
N ASN A 135 -26.35 16.57 -21.11
CA ASN A 135 -26.98 16.91 -22.38
C ASN A 135 -28.50 16.84 -22.22
#